data_AF-M8AWN9-F1
#
_entry.id   AF-M8AWN9-F1
#
_cell.length_a   1.000
_cell.length_b   1.000
_cell.length_c   1.000
_cell.angle_alpha   90.00
_cell.angle_beta   90.00
_cell.angle_gamma   90.00
#
_symmetry.space_group_name_H-M   'P 1'
#
loop_
_entity.id
_entity.type
_entity.pdbx_description
1 polymer ?
#
loop_
_entity_poly.entity_id
_entity_poly.type
_entity_poly.pdbx_seq_one_letter_code
_entity_poly.pdbx_strand_id
1 'polypeptide(L)'
;MAAAATATTTAAATAAAVGPGEVISVHSLEQWTMQIEEANAAKKLVVIDFTASWCGPCRIMAPIFSDLAKKFPAAVFLKVDVDELKPIAEQFSVEAMPTFLFMKEGDVKDRVVGAIKEELTTKTVVTDGDDACAVWTKLNWLFTDNKLQRRVFLQQEFFGCHQDNTFIDDYCRRLKTLADELRDIGAKVDDDLLLSTLTAGLNKDFGNAAGNLSLIPKP
;
A
#
# COMPACT_ATOMS: atom_id res chain seq x y z
N MET A 1 30.00 24.92 -53.23
CA MET A 1 28.56 24.82 -52.90
C MET A 1 28.41 23.74 -51.85
N ALA A 2 28.19 24.14 -50.60
CA ALA A 2 28.26 23.27 -49.44
C ALA A 2 26.86 22.92 -48.92
N ALA A 3 26.72 21.63 -48.57
CA ALA A 3 25.90 21.01 -47.54
C ALA A 3 24.37 21.26 -47.49
N ALA A 4 23.64 20.17 -47.73
CA ALA A 4 22.25 19.98 -47.33
C ALA A 4 22.12 19.93 -45.80
N ALA A 5 21.19 20.71 -45.26
CA ALA A 5 20.79 20.66 -43.86
C ALA A 5 19.53 19.80 -43.72
N THR A 6 19.70 18.58 -43.21
CA THR A 6 18.61 17.70 -42.79
C THR A 6 18.19 18.11 -41.38
N ALA A 7 17.01 18.72 -41.24
CA ALA A 7 16.42 19.01 -39.95
C ALA A 7 15.76 17.74 -39.39
N THR A 8 16.43 17.11 -38.43
CA THR A 8 15.85 16.03 -37.63
C THR A 8 15.09 16.66 -36.46
N THR A 9 13.77 16.69 -36.56
CA THR A 9 12.90 17.13 -35.46
C THR A 9 12.82 16.00 -34.42
N THR A 10 13.45 16.20 -33.27
CA THR A 10 13.41 15.28 -32.13
C THR A 10 12.01 15.29 -31.51
N ALA A 11 11.34 14.14 -31.49
CA ALA A 11 10.12 13.94 -30.73
C ALA A 11 10.46 13.82 -29.24
N ALA A 12 9.99 14.78 -28.44
CA ALA A 12 10.05 14.72 -26.99
C ALA A 12 9.09 13.62 -26.49
N ALA A 13 9.64 12.58 -25.86
CA ALA A 13 8.86 11.59 -25.14
C ALA A 13 8.52 12.14 -23.74
N THR A 14 7.22 12.24 -23.47
CA THR A 14 6.59 12.68 -22.22
C THR A 14 7.01 11.83 -21.03
N ALA A 15 7.61 12.45 -20.01
CA ALA A 15 7.77 11.88 -18.69
C ALA A 15 6.38 11.70 -18.05
N ALA A 16 6.00 10.45 -17.76
CA ALA A 16 4.77 10.15 -17.07
C ALA A 16 4.87 10.63 -15.61
N ALA A 17 3.97 11.53 -15.21
CA ALA A 17 3.77 11.87 -13.81
C ALA A 17 3.14 10.66 -13.11
N VAL A 18 3.94 9.91 -12.37
CA VAL A 18 3.51 8.74 -11.60
C VAL A 18 2.86 9.22 -10.29
N GLY A 19 1.71 8.65 -9.94
CA GLY A 19 0.95 9.01 -8.74
C GLY A 19 1.66 8.62 -7.44
N PRO A 20 1.27 9.21 -6.30
CA PRO A 20 1.84 8.87 -5.01
C PRO A 20 1.61 7.38 -4.67
N GLY A 21 2.69 6.67 -4.32
CA GLY A 21 2.64 5.27 -3.87
C GLY A 21 2.79 4.21 -4.96
N GLU A 22 3.31 4.57 -6.14
CA GLU A 22 3.64 3.62 -7.22
C GLU A 22 5.15 3.53 -7.43
N VAL A 23 5.60 2.38 -7.95
CA VAL A 23 7.03 2.13 -8.24
C VAL A 23 7.34 2.68 -9.63
N ILE A 24 8.29 3.61 -9.70
CA ILE A 24 8.74 4.23 -10.94
C ILE A 24 9.85 3.36 -11.54
N SER A 25 9.60 2.78 -12.71
CA SER A 25 10.66 2.08 -13.46
C SER A 25 11.50 3.11 -14.22
N VAL A 26 12.81 3.12 -13.94
CA VAL A 26 13.76 4.07 -14.50
C VAL A 26 14.53 3.40 -15.63
N HIS A 27 14.49 4.02 -16.81
CA HIS A 27 15.03 3.47 -18.06
C HIS A 27 16.10 4.36 -18.71
N SER A 28 16.37 5.56 -18.16
CA SER A 28 17.40 6.48 -18.68
C SER A 28 18.10 7.25 -17.57
N LEU A 29 19.32 7.72 -17.85
CA LEU A 29 20.09 8.58 -16.94
C LEU A 29 19.40 9.93 -16.68
N GLU A 30 18.69 10.46 -17.69
CA GLU A 30 17.92 11.69 -17.57
C GLU A 30 16.75 11.51 -16.59
N GLN A 31 16.01 10.41 -16.73
CA GLN A 31 14.91 10.07 -15.83
C GLN A 31 15.41 9.83 -14.40
N TRP A 32 16.53 9.11 -14.25
CA TRP A 32 17.19 8.92 -12.96
C TRP A 32 17.50 10.26 -12.29
N THR A 33 18.21 11.14 -13.01
CA THR A 33 18.63 12.44 -12.47
C THR A 33 17.44 13.28 -12.05
N MET A 34 16.41 13.36 -12.90
CA MET A 34 15.16 14.06 -12.62
C MET A 34 14.49 13.55 -11.33
N GLN A 35 14.35 12.23 -11.17
CA GLN A 35 13.70 11.63 -10.00
C GLN A 35 14.49 11.87 -8.71
N ILE A 36 15.82 11.78 -8.76
CA ILE A 36 16.67 12.03 -7.60
C ILE A 36 16.64 13.51 -7.20
N GLU A 37 16.73 14.43 -8.16
CA GLU A 37 16.66 15.88 -7.89
C GLU A 37 15.32 16.30 -7.30
N GLU A 38 14.20 15.81 -7.86
CA GLU A 38 12.86 16.08 -7.35
C GLU A 38 12.67 15.54 -5.92
N ALA A 39 13.13 14.31 -5.65
CA ALA A 39 13.06 13.72 -4.33
C ALA A 39 13.92 14.47 -3.30
N ASN A 40 15.12 14.91 -3.69
CA ASN A 40 16.01 15.71 -2.85
C ASN A 40 15.41 17.09 -2.54
N ALA A 41 14.84 17.77 -3.53
CA ALA A 41 14.16 19.06 -3.33
C ALA A 41 12.98 18.92 -2.36
N ALA A 42 12.24 17.82 -2.44
CA ALA A 42 11.13 17.49 -1.54
C ALA A 42 11.57 16.83 -0.21
N LYS A 43 12.87 16.60 0.00
CA LYS A 43 13.44 15.89 1.16
C LYS A 43 12.81 14.53 1.45
N LYS A 44 12.39 13.84 0.39
CA LYS A 44 11.77 12.52 0.46
C LYS A 44 12.84 11.43 0.59
N LEU A 45 12.48 10.36 1.29
CA LEU A 45 13.25 9.12 1.22
C LEU A 45 13.09 8.52 -0.18
N VAL A 46 14.18 8.09 -0.78
CA VAL A 46 14.21 7.34 -2.03
C VAL A 46 14.63 5.91 -1.72
N VAL A 47 13.82 4.94 -2.12
CA VAL A 47 14.13 3.51 -2.02
C VAL A 47 14.27 2.96 -3.44
N ILE A 48 15.42 2.39 -3.75
CA ILE A 48 15.76 1.92 -5.10
C ILE A 48 15.89 0.39 -5.08
N ASP A 49 15.16 -0.30 -5.93
CA ASP A 49 15.33 -1.73 -6.23
C ASP A 49 16.23 -1.88 -7.46
N PHE A 50 17.48 -2.30 -7.24
CA PHE A 50 18.37 -2.75 -8.29
C PHE A 50 18.06 -4.21 -8.62
N THR A 51 17.50 -4.41 -9.81
CA THR A 51 16.90 -5.67 -10.26
C THR A 51 17.50 -6.12 -11.59
N ALA A 52 17.16 -7.34 -12.00
CA ALA A 52 17.50 -7.85 -13.32
C ALA A 52 16.40 -8.78 -13.83
N SER A 53 16.13 -8.74 -15.13
CA SER A 53 15.10 -9.59 -15.78
C SER A 53 15.30 -11.10 -15.56
N TRP A 54 16.55 -11.55 -15.50
CA TRP A 54 16.94 -12.95 -15.31
C TRP A 54 17.01 -13.37 -13.83
N CYS A 55 16.87 -12.45 -12.89
CA CYS A 55 16.97 -12.72 -11.47
C CYS A 55 15.68 -13.33 -10.91
N GLY A 56 15.74 -14.60 -10.53
CA GLY A 56 14.62 -15.31 -9.90
C GLY A 56 14.12 -14.68 -8.59
N PRO A 57 15.01 -14.43 -7.60
CA PRO A 57 14.63 -13.81 -6.33
C PRO A 57 14.01 -12.41 -6.49
N CYS A 58 14.44 -11.66 -7.50
CA CYS A 58 13.90 -10.32 -7.79
C CYS A 58 12.40 -10.36 -8.13
N ARG A 59 11.94 -11.40 -8.84
CA ARG A 59 10.52 -11.58 -9.14
C ARG A 59 9.66 -11.80 -7.90
N ILE A 60 10.22 -12.42 -6.85
CA ILE A 60 9.54 -12.63 -5.57
C ILE A 60 9.42 -11.29 -4.82
N MET A 61 10.45 -10.45 -4.89
CA MET A 61 10.49 -9.17 -4.19
C MET A 61 9.69 -8.07 -4.89
N ALA A 62 9.53 -8.11 -6.21
CA ALA A 62 8.80 -7.10 -6.98
C ALA A 62 7.37 -6.79 -6.44
N PRO A 63 6.48 -7.76 -6.16
CA PRO A 63 5.17 -7.46 -5.57
C PRO A 63 5.28 -6.88 -4.16
N ILE A 64 6.24 -7.34 -3.35
CA ILE A 64 6.48 -6.83 -1.99
C ILE A 64 6.92 -5.36 -2.06
N PHE A 65 7.81 -5.03 -2.99
CA PHE A 65 8.30 -3.68 -3.21
C PHE A 65 7.17 -2.74 -3.68
N SER A 66 6.30 -3.22 -4.57
CA SER A 66 5.10 -2.49 -4.99
C SER A 66 4.12 -2.23 -3.84
N ASP A 67 3.92 -3.22 -2.97
CA ASP A 67 3.06 -3.06 -1.79
C ASP A 67 3.65 -2.07 -0.78
N LEU A 68 4.99 -2.05 -0.62
CA LEU A 68 5.67 -1.04 0.19
C LEU A 68 5.49 0.36 -0.39
N ALA A 69 5.60 0.53 -1.72
CA ALA A 69 5.34 1.82 -2.36
C ALA A 69 3.94 2.35 -2.03
N LYS A 70 2.91 1.50 -2.12
CA LYS A 70 1.53 1.88 -1.78
C LYS A 70 1.36 2.26 -0.31
N LYS A 71 2.07 1.57 0.59
CA LYS A 71 2.02 1.83 2.05
C LYS A 71 2.79 3.09 2.46
N PHE A 72 3.81 3.47 1.70
CA PHE A 72 4.67 4.61 1.99
C PHE A 72 4.68 5.64 0.85
N PRO A 73 3.53 6.28 0.53
CA PRO A 73 3.43 7.24 -0.57
C PRO A 73 4.25 8.52 -0.35
N ALA A 74 4.74 8.75 0.88
CA ALA A 74 5.64 9.84 1.20
C ALA A 74 7.09 9.60 0.72
N ALA A 75 7.47 8.33 0.50
CA ALA A 75 8.75 7.95 -0.07
C ALA A 75 8.61 7.69 -1.58
N VAL A 76 9.73 7.84 -2.30
CA VAL A 76 9.83 7.59 -3.74
C VAL A 76 10.42 6.21 -3.94
N PHE A 77 9.73 5.35 -4.67
CA PHE A 77 10.18 3.99 -4.96
C PHE A 77 10.61 3.90 -6.42
N LEU A 78 11.89 3.61 -6.63
CA LEU A 78 12.49 3.48 -7.96
C LEU A 78 12.86 2.02 -8.23
N LYS A 79 12.70 1.58 -9.47
CA LYS A 79 13.20 0.29 -9.95
C LYS A 79 14.21 0.54 -11.07
N VAL A 80 15.39 -0.01 -10.94
CA VAL A 80 16.50 0.14 -11.89
C VAL A 80 16.94 -1.25 -12.34
N ASP A 81 16.84 -1.51 -13.64
CA ASP A 81 17.43 -2.72 -14.22
C ASP A 81 18.95 -2.51 -14.39
N VAL A 82 19.75 -3.37 -13.77
CA VAL A 82 21.22 -3.26 -13.79
C VAL A 82 21.82 -3.49 -15.17
N ASP A 83 21.13 -4.22 -16.06
CA ASP A 83 21.60 -4.45 -17.42
C ASP A 83 21.36 -3.24 -18.32
N GLU A 84 20.30 -2.48 -18.05
CA GLU A 84 19.92 -1.26 -18.77
C GLU A 84 20.73 -0.04 -18.31
N LEU A 85 20.90 0.10 -16.99
CA LEU A 85 21.52 1.27 -16.36
C LEU A 85 22.79 0.92 -15.58
N LYS A 86 23.71 0.22 -16.26
CA LYS A 86 25.02 -0.18 -15.71
C LYS A 86 25.79 0.95 -15.01
N PRO A 87 25.89 2.17 -15.56
CA PRO A 87 26.65 3.24 -14.89
C PRO A 87 26.12 3.59 -13.50
N ILE A 88 24.80 3.50 -13.31
CA ILE A 88 24.16 3.75 -12.00
C ILE A 88 24.46 2.58 -11.06
N ALA A 89 24.30 1.33 -11.54
CA ALA A 89 24.60 0.15 -10.73
C ALA A 89 26.07 0.13 -10.25
N GLU A 90 27.01 0.49 -11.13
CA GLU A 90 28.44 0.61 -10.81
C GLU A 90 28.71 1.74 -9.81
N GLN A 91 28.09 2.91 -9.99
CA GLN A 91 28.20 4.04 -9.08
C GLN A 91 27.86 3.67 -7.63
N PHE A 92 26.86 2.81 -7.44
CA PHE A 92 26.45 2.33 -6.11
C PHE A 92 27.07 0.99 -5.72
N SER A 93 28.01 0.47 -6.51
CA SER A 93 28.70 -0.80 -6.28
C SER A 93 27.71 -1.95 -6.02
N VAL A 94 26.74 -2.10 -6.92
CA VAL A 94 25.75 -3.18 -6.87
C VAL A 94 26.34 -4.43 -7.50
N GLU A 95 26.63 -5.43 -6.65
CA GLU A 95 27.27 -6.68 -7.07
C GLU A 95 26.31 -7.89 -7.04
N ALA A 96 25.15 -7.74 -6.41
CA ALA A 96 24.16 -8.80 -6.27
C ALA A 96 22.74 -8.26 -6.41
N MET A 97 21.83 -9.10 -6.93
CA MET A 97 20.43 -8.72 -7.14
C MET A 97 19.48 -9.68 -6.38
N PRO A 98 18.37 -9.17 -5.82
CA PRO A 98 18.04 -7.74 -5.74
C PRO A 98 18.93 -7.02 -4.72
N THR A 99 19.25 -5.76 -4.96
CA THR A 99 19.84 -4.87 -3.93
C THR A 99 18.92 -3.68 -3.77
N PHE A 100 18.48 -3.44 -2.53
CA PHE A 100 17.68 -2.28 -2.18
C PHE A 100 18.57 -1.23 -1.55
N LEU A 101 18.45 0.02 -2.00
CA LEU A 101 19.26 1.11 -1.53
C LEU A 101 18.38 2.26 -1.03
N PHE A 102 18.71 2.79 0.14
CA PHE A 102 17.96 3.85 0.81
C PHE A 102 18.75 5.15 0.73
N MET A 103 18.16 6.17 0.12
CA MET A 103 18.79 7.46 -0.08
C MET A 103 17.93 8.59 0.44
N LYS A 104 18.56 9.61 1.00
CA LYS A 104 17.89 10.85 1.39
C LYS A 104 18.85 12.01 1.27
N GLU A 105 18.42 13.05 0.56
CA GLU A 105 19.21 14.28 0.36
C GLU A 105 20.59 14.01 -0.28
N GLY A 106 20.64 13.06 -1.22
CA GLY A 106 21.86 12.65 -1.92
C GLY A 106 22.77 11.67 -1.18
N ASP A 107 22.52 11.41 0.11
CA ASP A 107 23.29 10.44 0.90
C ASP A 107 22.65 9.05 0.88
N VAL A 108 23.49 8.02 0.74
CA VAL A 108 23.08 6.63 1.00
C VAL A 108 23.01 6.42 2.51
N LYS A 109 21.82 6.12 3.02
CA LYS A 109 21.58 5.87 4.45
C LYS A 109 21.72 4.40 4.80
N ASP A 110 21.24 3.51 3.94
CA ASP A 110 21.31 2.06 4.19
C ASP A 110 21.19 1.25 2.90
N ARG A 111 21.46 -0.06 3.00
CA ARG A 111 21.29 -1.05 1.92
C ARG A 111 20.79 -2.39 2.44
N VAL A 112 20.06 -3.12 1.60
CA VAL A 112 19.68 -4.52 1.81
C VAL A 112 20.10 -5.29 0.57
N VAL A 113 20.91 -6.32 0.76
CA VAL A 113 21.39 -7.16 -0.35
C VAL A 113 20.70 -8.52 -0.25
N GLY A 114 20.00 -8.90 -1.33
CA GLY A 114 19.25 -10.14 -1.42
C GLY A 114 17.75 -10.00 -1.14
N ALA A 115 17.02 -11.10 -1.33
CA ALA A 115 15.58 -11.16 -1.16
C ALA A 115 15.17 -11.39 0.31
N ILE A 116 15.42 -10.39 1.17
CA ILE A 116 15.11 -10.43 2.60
C ILE A 116 13.94 -9.47 2.89
N LYS A 117 12.72 -10.02 2.92
CA LYS A 117 11.48 -9.24 3.08
C LYS A 117 11.44 -8.46 4.38
N GLU A 118 11.84 -9.09 5.48
CA GLU A 118 11.74 -8.56 6.83
C GLU A 118 12.66 -7.35 7.01
N GLU A 119 13.90 -7.44 6.50
CA GLU A 119 14.88 -6.37 6.57
C GLU A 119 14.48 -5.17 5.69
N LEU A 120 14.04 -5.43 4.46
CA LEU A 120 13.52 -4.40 3.55
C LEU A 120 12.35 -3.63 4.19
N THR A 121 11.40 -4.34 4.78
CA THR A 121 10.24 -3.73 5.44
C THR A 121 10.68 -2.88 6.63
N THR A 122 11.56 -3.41 7.48
CA THR A 122 12.02 -2.72 8.68
C THR A 122 12.76 -1.42 8.36
N LYS A 123 13.67 -1.45 7.38
CA LYS A 123 14.45 -0.26 6.97
C LYS A 123 13.63 0.78 6.21
N THR A 124 12.51 0.39 5.62
CA THR A 124 11.58 1.35 5.01
C THR A 124 10.79 2.12 6.08
N VAL A 125 10.61 1.52 7.26
CA VAL A 125 9.80 2.07 8.36
C VAL A 125 10.60 3.00 9.24
N VAL A 126 11.85 2.64 9.51
CA VAL A 126 12.72 3.36 10.44
C VAL A 126 13.60 4.33 9.66
N THR A 127 13.49 5.62 9.96
CA THR A 127 14.33 6.66 9.36
C THR A 127 15.22 7.34 10.40
N ASP A 128 16.38 7.82 9.97
CA ASP A 128 17.29 8.60 10.81
C ASP A 128 16.56 9.79 11.44
N GLY A 129 16.57 9.84 12.77
CA GLY A 129 15.91 10.89 13.56
C GLY A 129 14.52 10.52 14.10
N ASP A 130 14.00 9.32 13.80
CA ASP A 130 12.79 8.85 14.47
C ASP A 130 13.05 8.57 15.95
N ASP A 131 12.23 9.14 16.82
CA ASP A 131 12.14 8.69 18.20
C ASP A 131 11.27 7.43 18.32
N ALA A 132 11.25 6.83 19.50
CA ALA A 132 10.46 5.63 19.76
C ALA A 132 8.95 5.82 19.45
N CYS A 133 8.42 7.04 19.61
CA CYS A 133 7.02 7.36 19.31
C CYS A 133 6.77 7.41 17.80
N ALA A 134 7.70 7.99 17.03
CA ALA A 134 7.66 8.02 15.57
C ALA A 134 7.76 6.61 14.98
N VAL A 135 8.68 5.78 15.47
CA VAL A 135 8.79 4.37 15.06
C VAL A 135 7.53 3.60 15.45
N TRP A 136 7.04 3.75 16.68
CA TRP A 136 5.80 3.11 17.14
C TRP A 136 4.61 3.52 16.28
N THR A 137 4.51 4.80 15.91
CA THR A 137 3.43 5.30 15.06
C THR A 137 3.52 4.70 13.66
N LYS A 138 4.70 4.67 13.04
CA LYS A 138 4.90 4.07 11.71
C LYS A 138 4.65 2.56 11.70
N LEU A 139 5.08 1.84 12.74
CA LEU A 139 4.76 0.43 12.93
C LEU A 139 3.25 0.25 13.15
N ASN A 140 2.63 1.06 14.00
CA ASN A 140 1.18 1.01 14.21
C ASN A 140 0.43 1.27 12.90
N TRP A 141 0.90 2.17 12.03
CA TRP A 141 0.36 2.40 10.68
C TRP A 141 0.57 1.22 9.73
N LEU A 142 1.72 0.55 9.78
CA LEU A 142 1.93 -0.72 9.07
C LEU A 142 0.92 -1.78 9.51
N PHE A 143 0.66 -1.84 10.82
CA PHE A 143 -0.35 -2.70 11.40
C PHE A 143 -1.75 -2.09 11.31
N THR A 144 -1.97 -0.88 10.82
CA THR A 144 -3.32 -0.30 10.59
C THR A 144 -3.94 -0.86 9.30
N ASP A 145 -3.16 -1.61 8.52
CA ASP A 145 -3.66 -2.71 7.67
C ASP A 145 -4.15 -3.90 8.53
N ASN A 146 -4.46 -3.68 9.81
CA ASN A 146 -5.26 -4.53 10.70
C ASN A 146 -6.68 -4.74 10.19
N LYS A 147 -6.91 -4.70 8.88
CA LYS A 147 -8.16 -5.12 8.29
C LYS A 147 -8.59 -6.46 8.87
N LEU A 148 -7.64 -7.35 9.22
CA LEU A 148 -7.97 -8.61 9.89
C LEU A 148 -8.52 -8.42 11.31
N GLN A 149 -7.82 -7.80 12.27
CA GLN A 149 -8.38 -7.67 13.62
C GLN A 149 -9.48 -6.61 13.72
N ARG A 150 -9.49 -5.56 12.89
CA ARG A 150 -10.66 -4.68 12.72
C ARG A 150 -11.85 -5.46 12.18
N ARG A 151 -11.67 -6.32 11.17
CA ARG A 151 -12.74 -7.19 10.67
C ARG A 151 -13.21 -8.16 11.74
N VAL A 152 -12.32 -8.82 12.46
CA VAL A 152 -12.69 -9.76 13.54
C VAL A 152 -13.49 -9.03 14.63
N PHE A 153 -13.02 -7.85 15.05
CA PHE A 153 -13.70 -7.03 16.05
C PHE A 153 -15.06 -6.52 15.55
N LEU A 154 -15.11 -5.91 14.36
CA LEU A 154 -16.34 -5.38 13.77
C LEU A 154 -17.35 -6.48 13.46
N GLN A 155 -16.91 -7.67 13.04
CA GLN A 155 -17.79 -8.82 12.86
C GLN A 155 -18.37 -9.28 14.20
N GLN A 156 -17.56 -9.33 15.26
CA GLN A 156 -18.07 -9.65 16.60
C GLN A 156 -19.10 -8.64 17.08
N GLU A 157 -18.85 -7.34 16.91
CA GLU A 157 -19.83 -6.30 17.29
C GLU A 157 -21.08 -6.32 16.41
N PHE A 158 -20.93 -6.54 15.09
CA PHE A 158 -22.06 -6.60 14.16
C PHE A 158 -22.99 -7.77 14.49
N PHE A 159 -22.45 -8.97 14.67
CA PHE A 159 -23.24 -10.17 15.00
C PHE A 159 -23.72 -10.19 16.46
N GLY A 160 -23.06 -9.47 17.35
CA GLY A 160 -23.47 -9.30 18.76
C GLY A 160 -24.37 -8.09 19.00
N CYS A 161 -24.77 -7.36 17.95
CA CYS A 161 -25.55 -6.14 18.11
C CYS A 161 -27.01 -6.48 18.45
N HIS A 162 -27.46 -6.06 19.63
CA HIS A 162 -28.83 -6.24 20.11
C HIS A 162 -29.47 -4.90 20.45
N GLN A 163 -30.79 -4.81 20.30
CA GLN A 163 -31.59 -3.64 20.65
C GLN A 163 -31.63 -3.42 22.17
N ASP A 164 -31.77 -4.50 22.94
CA ASP A 164 -31.96 -4.48 24.39
C ASP A 164 -33.03 -3.45 24.83
N ASN A 165 -32.67 -2.53 25.73
CA ASN A 165 -33.54 -1.46 26.26
C ASN A 165 -33.44 -0.15 25.46
N THR A 166 -32.77 -0.15 24.30
CA THR A 166 -32.61 1.06 23.47
C THR A 166 -33.76 1.23 22.49
N PHE A 167 -33.93 2.46 21.97
CA PHE A 167 -34.87 2.73 20.89
C PHE A 167 -34.45 2.00 19.62
N ILE A 168 -35.42 1.47 18.87
CA ILE A 168 -35.21 0.78 17.60
C ILE A 168 -34.37 1.64 16.63
N ASP A 169 -34.61 2.95 16.59
CA ASP A 169 -33.87 3.85 15.69
C ASP A 169 -32.38 3.92 16.00
N ASP A 170 -32.01 3.87 17.28
CA ASP A 170 -30.61 3.90 17.71
C ASP A 170 -29.92 2.57 17.44
N TYR A 171 -30.62 1.45 17.64
CA TYR A 171 -30.17 0.13 17.25
C TYR A 171 -29.93 0.04 15.73
N CYS A 172 -30.91 0.44 14.91
CA CYS A 172 -30.79 0.45 13.45
C CYS A 172 -29.64 1.34 12.96
N ARG A 173 -29.45 2.52 13.55
CA ARG A 173 -28.31 3.40 13.23
C ARG A 173 -26.98 2.75 13.59
N ARG A 174 -26.87 2.10 14.75
CA ARG A 174 -25.64 1.41 15.18
C ARG A 174 -25.32 0.25 14.23
N LEU A 175 -26.30 -0.59 13.92
CA LEU A 175 -26.12 -1.73 13.01
C LEU A 175 -25.72 -1.28 11.60
N LYS A 176 -26.35 -0.21 11.08
CA LYS A 176 -25.96 0.38 9.79
C LYS A 176 -24.52 0.90 9.82
N THR A 177 -24.12 1.58 10.90
CA THR A 177 -22.74 2.09 11.06
C THR A 177 -21.73 0.95 11.01
N LEU A 178 -21.98 -0.14 11.74
CA LEU A 178 -21.13 -1.33 11.72
C LEU A 178 -21.08 -2.01 10.34
N ALA A 179 -22.21 -2.07 9.62
CA ALA A 179 -22.27 -2.58 8.26
C ALA A 179 -21.44 -1.75 7.27
N ASP A 180 -21.54 -0.42 7.36
CA ASP A 180 -20.78 0.50 6.51
C ASP A 180 -19.28 0.41 6.81
N GLU A 181 -18.88 0.37 8.09
CA GLU A 181 -17.48 0.16 8.50
C GLU A 181 -16.91 -1.19 8.03
N LEU A 182 -17.72 -2.26 8.04
CA LEU A 182 -17.34 -3.57 7.49
C LEU A 182 -17.14 -3.52 5.97
N ARG A 183 -17.99 -2.79 5.24
CA ARG A 183 -17.87 -2.60 3.78
C ARG A 183 -16.61 -1.81 3.43
N ASP A 184 -16.29 -0.77 4.19
CA ASP A 184 -15.10 0.07 3.99
C ASP A 184 -13.79 -0.73 4.11
N ILE A 185 -13.76 -1.80 4.91
CA ILE A 185 -12.62 -2.71 5.03
C ILE A 185 -12.72 -3.96 4.13
N GLY A 186 -13.64 -3.95 3.16
CA GLY A 186 -13.81 -4.98 2.14
C GLY A 186 -14.49 -6.26 2.62
N ALA A 187 -15.26 -6.23 3.71
CA ALA A 187 -16.14 -7.34 4.07
C ALA A 187 -17.45 -7.27 3.28
N LYS A 188 -17.97 -8.44 2.88
CA LYS A 188 -19.25 -8.53 2.16
C LYS A 188 -20.40 -8.52 3.17
N VAL A 189 -21.13 -7.41 3.23
CA VAL A 189 -22.39 -7.28 3.98
C VAL A 189 -23.50 -6.94 2.99
N ASP A 190 -24.17 -7.98 2.49
CA ASP A 190 -25.32 -7.86 1.60
C ASP A 190 -26.61 -7.60 2.39
N ASP A 191 -27.67 -7.25 1.67
CA ASP A 191 -28.94 -6.84 2.26
C ASP A 191 -29.61 -7.99 3.04
N ASP A 192 -29.44 -9.24 2.60
CA ASP A 192 -29.96 -10.43 3.29
C ASP A 192 -29.26 -10.65 4.63
N LEU A 193 -27.93 -10.50 4.67
CA LEU A 193 -27.15 -10.58 5.91
C LEU A 193 -27.50 -9.45 6.88
N LEU A 194 -27.70 -8.24 6.35
CA LEU A 194 -28.08 -7.09 7.17
C LEU A 194 -29.49 -7.26 7.76
N LEU A 195 -30.45 -7.73 6.95
CA LEU A 195 -31.83 -7.96 7.38
C LEU A 195 -31.93 -9.10 8.41
N SER A 196 -31.21 -10.19 8.21
CA SER A 196 -31.16 -11.31 9.16
C SER A 196 -30.51 -10.91 10.48
N THR A 197 -29.41 -10.14 10.46
CA THR A 197 -28.75 -9.65 11.67
C THR A 197 -29.64 -8.64 12.42
N LEU A 198 -30.30 -7.74 11.68
CA LEU A 198 -31.24 -6.75 12.23
C LEU A 198 -32.39 -7.45 12.96
N THR A 199 -33.03 -8.42 12.30
CA THR A 199 -34.18 -9.12 12.88
C THR A 199 -33.78 -10.02 14.06
N ALA A 200 -32.60 -10.64 14.03
CA ALA A 200 -32.08 -11.44 15.12
C ALA A 200 -31.70 -10.61 16.37
N GLY A 201 -31.29 -9.35 16.18
CA GLY A 201 -30.89 -8.47 17.27
C GLY A 201 -32.02 -7.66 17.91
N LEU A 202 -33.22 -7.62 17.31
CA LEU A 202 -34.39 -7.01 17.93
C LEU A 202 -34.72 -7.67 19.29
N ASN A 203 -35.39 -6.92 20.17
CA ASN A 203 -35.80 -7.42 21.48
C ASN A 203 -36.51 -8.79 21.37
N LYS A 204 -36.35 -9.68 22.36
CA LYS A 204 -36.88 -11.05 22.39
C LYS A 204 -38.37 -11.14 22.06
N ASP A 205 -39.14 -10.10 22.39
CA ASP A 205 -40.57 -10.01 22.07
C ASP A 205 -40.83 -9.89 20.56
N PHE A 206 -39.92 -9.25 19.81
CA PHE A 206 -39.98 -9.07 18.35
C PHE A 206 -39.16 -10.13 17.58
N GLY A 207 -38.04 -10.61 18.13
CA GLY A 207 -37.24 -11.67 17.50
C GLY A 207 -38.03 -12.97 17.31
N ASN A 208 -38.91 -13.30 18.27
CA ASN A 208 -39.83 -14.44 18.17
C ASN A 208 -40.92 -14.24 17.10
N ALA A 209 -41.31 -12.99 16.81
CA ALA A 209 -42.26 -12.69 15.75
C ALA A 209 -41.60 -12.75 14.36
N ALA A 210 -40.33 -12.34 14.24
CA ALA A 210 -39.55 -12.41 13.01
C ALA A 210 -39.28 -13.86 12.57
N GLY A 211 -39.03 -14.78 13.51
CA GLY A 211 -38.89 -16.21 13.21
C GLY A 211 -40.16 -16.88 12.66
N ASN A 212 -41.32 -16.25 12.81
CA ASN A 212 -42.61 -16.72 12.28
C ASN A 212 -43.01 -16.06 10.96
N LEU A 213 -42.26 -15.05 10.48
CA LEU A 213 -42.45 -14.45 9.18
C LEU A 213 -41.76 -15.32 8.12
N SER A 214 -42.53 -16.20 7.48
CA SER A 214 -42.12 -16.98 6.29
C SER A 214 -41.89 -16.09 5.07
N LEU A 215 -40.99 -15.12 5.15
CA LEU A 215 -40.63 -14.21 4.05
C LEU A 215 -39.16 -14.30 3.62
N ILE A 216 -38.36 -15.15 4.27
CA ILE A 216 -36.99 -15.43 3.84
C ILE A 216 -36.91 -16.92 3.47
N PRO A 217 -36.57 -17.30 2.22
CA PRO A 217 -36.25 -18.68 1.91
C PRO A 217 -35.02 -19.06 2.73
N LYS A 218 -35.11 -20.17 3.47
CA LYS A 218 -33.99 -20.69 4.26
C LYS A 218 -32.70 -20.83 3.42
N PRO A 219 -31.52 -20.67 4.02
CA PRO A 219 -30.22 -20.81 3.34
C PRO A 219 -30.03 -22.18 2.70
#